data_AF-A0A9D7J0B1-F1
#
_entry.id   AF-A0A9D7J0B1-F1
#
_cell.length_a   1.000
_cell.length_b   1.000
_cell.length_c   1.000
_cell.angle_alpha   90.00
_cell.angle_beta   90.00
_cell.angle_gamma   90.00
#
_symmetry.space_group_name_H-M   'P 1'
#
loop_
_entity.id
_entity.type
_entity.pdbx_description
1 polymer ?
#
loop_
_entity_poly.entity_id
_entity_poly.type
_entity_poly.pdbx_seq_one_letter_code
_entity_poly.pdbx_strand_id
1 'polypeptide(L)'
;MDYDSPDQRFTGKIFQMFGGTNTGALQNKTYLERKDGKRVFLTEFIKPANDGMGAKFVFPRLLDGQPFINQDSGYIRFFSEISKDAILNMRFNVKNMLYDGVLEF
;
A
#
# COMPACT_ATOMS: atom_id res chain seq x y z
N MET A 1 -11.26 16.52 11.92
CA MET A 1 -10.25 15.47 12.08
C MET A 1 -9.08 15.91 11.24
N ASP A 2 -8.02 16.39 11.89
CA ASP A 2 -6.81 16.85 11.20
C ASP A 2 -6.04 15.64 10.70
N TYR A 3 -5.97 15.52 9.38
CA TYR A 3 -5.12 14.55 8.70
C TYR A 3 -3.69 15.06 8.80
N ASP A 4 -3.00 14.68 9.88
CA ASP A 4 -1.59 15.02 10.10
C ASP A 4 -0.76 14.27 9.05
N SER A 5 -0.52 14.97 7.94
CA SER A 5 0.27 14.47 6.83
C SER A 5 1.72 14.37 7.29
N PRO A 6 2.41 13.23 7.15
CA PRO A 6 3.85 13.22 7.32
C PRO A 6 4.45 14.02 6.16
N ASP A 7 4.68 15.30 6.43
CA ASP A 7 5.59 16.22 5.74
C ASP A 7 5.39 16.30 4.21
N GLN A 8 4.66 17.34 3.77
CA GLN A 8 4.37 17.66 2.37
C GLN A 8 5.63 17.79 1.49
N ARG A 9 6.82 17.91 2.10
CA ARG A 9 8.13 17.91 1.43
C ARG A 9 8.65 16.51 1.09
N PHE A 10 8.30 15.50 1.86
CA PHE A 10 8.68 14.11 1.62
C PHE A 10 7.90 13.51 0.44
N THR A 11 6.62 13.83 0.32
CA THR A 11 5.79 13.40 -0.80
C THR A 11 6.36 13.87 -2.14
N GLY A 12 6.76 15.14 -2.30
CA GLY A 12 7.30 15.64 -3.57
C GLY A 12 8.50 14.85 -4.14
N LYS A 13 9.44 14.44 -3.28
CA LYS A 13 10.62 13.64 -3.68
C LYS A 13 10.24 12.19 -3.99
N ILE A 14 9.35 11.61 -3.18
CA ILE A 14 8.83 10.25 -3.40
C ILE A 14 8.07 10.15 -4.73
N PHE A 15 7.28 11.15 -5.07
CA PHE A 15 6.58 11.25 -6.36
C PHE A 15 7.53 11.30 -7.56
N GLN A 16 8.66 12.02 -7.47
CA GLN A 16 9.69 12.00 -8.52
C GLN A 16 10.35 10.63 -8.66
N MET A 17 10.59 9.93 -7.53
CA MET A 17 11.17 8.58 -7.54
C MET A 17 10.24 7.55 -8.21
N PHE A 18 8.93 7.65 -7.98
CA PHE A 18 7.92 6.79 -8.63
C PHE A 18 7.85 6.97 -10.16
N GLY A 19 8.19 8.15 -10.69
CA GLY A 19 8.20 8.39 -12.14
C GLY A 19 9.21 7.51 -12.88
N GLY A 20 10.34 7.18 -12.25
CA GLY A 20 11.43 6.38 -12.82
C GLY A 20 11.39 4.89 -12.48
N THR A 21 10.55 4.43 -11.53
CA THR A 21 10.52 3.03 -11.12
C THR A 21 9.68 2.17 -12.05
N ASN A 22 10.23 1.05 -12.50
CA ASN A 22 9.50 0.02 -13.25
C ASN A 22 8.82 -0.96 -12.28
N THR A 23 7.60 -1.40 -12.61
CA THR A 23 6.79 -2.32 -11.79
C THR A 23 7.58 -3.54 -11.32
N GLY A 24 8.40 -4.15 -12.19
CA GLY A 24 9.22 -5.32 -11.84
C GLY A 24 10.26 -5.09 -10.74
N ALA A 25 10.73 -3.85 -10.53
CA ALA A 25 11.68 -3.53 -9.46
C ALA A 25 11.01 -3.45 -8.08
N LEU A 26 9.71 -3.16 -8.03
CA LEU A 26 8.94 -2.99 -6.79
C LEU A 26 8.24 -4.27 -6.34
N GLN A 27 7.95 -5.21 -7.24
CA GLN A 27 7.12 -6.39 -6.97
C GLN A 27 7.61 -7.22 -5.77
N ASN A 28 8.92 -7.47 -5.65
CA ASN A 28 9.47 -8.27 -4.54
C ASN A 28 9.78 -7.46 -3.27
N LYS A 29 9.68 -6.13 -3.34
CA LYS A 29 10.03 -5.19 -2.26
C LYS A 29 8.82 -4.43 -1.70
N THR A 30 7.64 -4.71 -2.25
CA THR A 30 6.38 -4.07 -1.86
C THR A 30 5.35 -5.15 -1.54
N TYR A 31 4.84 -5.15 -0.31
CA TYR A 31 3.89 -6.15 0.16
C TYR A 31 2.91 -5.58 1.18
N LEU A 32 1.77 -6.26 1.28
CA LEU A 32 0.88 -6.19 2.43
C LEU A 32 1.16 -7.38 3.35
N GLU A 33 1.27 -7.12 4.64
CA GLU A 33 1.48 -8.13 5.68
C GLU A 33 0.36 -8.06 6.72
N ARG A 34 -0.18 -9.23 7.07
CA ARG A 34 -1.16 -9.40 8.15
C ARG A 34 -0.47 -9.67 9.48
N LYS A 35 -1.23 -9.56 10.57
CA LYS A 35 -0.76 -9.92 11.93
C LYS A 35 -0.26 -11.37 12.08
N ASP A 36 -0.72 -12.29 11.22
CA ASP A 36 -0.29 -13.70 11.20
C ASP A 36 1.00 -13.92 10.38
N GLY A 37 1.63 -12.86 9.88
CA GLY A 37 2.86 -12.91 9.12
C GLY A 37 2.69 -13.27 7.65
N LYS A 38 1.47 -13.59 7.18
CA LYS A 38 1.21 -13.84 5.77
C LYS A 38 1.36 -12.56 4.95
N ARG A 39 1.90 -12.70 3.73
CA ARG A 39 2.18 -11.59 2.81
C ARG A 39 1.55 -11.80 1.46
N VAL A 40 1.06 -10.72 0.86
CA VAL A 40 0.82 -10.64 -0.58
C VAL A 40 1.71 -9.56 -1.18
N PHE A 41 2.31 -9.87 -2.31
CA PHE A 41 3.20 -8.97 -3.01
C PHE A 41 2.44 -8.14 -4.04
N LEU A 42 3.01 -6.99 -4.37
CA LEU A 42 2.48 -6.10 -5.39
C LEU A 42 2.32 -6.86 -6.71
N THR A 43 1.14 -6.79 -7.32
CA THR A 43 0.90 -7.33 -8.67
C THR A 43 1.19 -6.25 -9.70
N GLU A 44 0.64 -5.06 -9.49
CA GLU A 44 0.75 -3.95 -10.44
C GLU A 44 1.03 -2.64 -9.71
N PHE A 45 1.90 -1.83 -10.33
CA PHE A 45 2.20 -0.47 -9.92
C PHE A 45 1.71 0.47 -11.01
N ILE A 46 0.81 1.37 -10.67
CA ILE A 46 0.31 2.41 -11.56
C ILE A 46 0.94 3.72 -11.12
N LYS A 47 1.71 4.32 -12.02
CA LYS A 47 2.38 5.60 -11.77
C LYS A 47 1.34 6.70 -11.46
N PRO A 48 1.70 7.71 -10.66
CA PRO A 48 0.85 8.87 -10.45
C PRO A 48 0.39 9.48 -11.78
N ALA A 49 -0.90 9.74 -11.90
CA ALA A 49 -1.49 10.52 -12.99
C ALA A 49 -1.89 11.91 -12.49
N ASN A 50 -2.24 12.82 -13.40
CA ASN A 50 -2.81 14.13 -13.06
C ASN A 50 -4.28 14.02 -12.59
N ASP A 51 -4.66 12.91 -11.94
CA ASP A 51 -5.99 12.65 -11.39
C ASP A 51 -6.09 12.99 -9.90
N GLY A 52 -4.98 13.40 -9.28
CA GLY A 52 -4.91 13.74 -7.85
C GLY A 52 -4.90 12.54 -6.90
N MET A 53 -4.97 11.30 -7.41
CA MET A 53 -4.95 10.09 -6.57
C MET A 53 -3.54 9.60 -6.24
N GLY A 54 -2.52 10.10 -6.94
CA GLY A 54 -1.14 9.68 -6.75
C GLY A 54 -0.83 8.27 -7.28
N ALA A 55 0.24 7.67 -6.77
CA ALA A 55 0.65 6.32 -7.18
C ALA A 55 -0.31 5.25 -6.61
N LYS A 56 -0.68 4.27 -7.43
CA LYS A 56 -1.59 3.18 -7.01
C LYS A 56 -0.82 1.86 -6.96
N PHE A 57 -1.06 1.11 -5.88
CA PHE A 57 -0.45 -0.18 -5.62
C PHE A 57 -1.53 -1.25 -5.61
N VAL A 58 -1.47 -2.17 -6.56
CA VAL A 58 -2.48 -3.21 -6.74
C VAL A 58 -1.96 -4.53 -6.18
N PHE A 59 -2.72 -5.11 -5.25
CA PHE A 59 -2.41 -6.37 -4.59
C PHE A 59 -3.47 -7.43 -4.92
N PRO A 60 -3.12 -8.72 -4.91
CA PRO A 60 -4.10 -9.77 -5.10
C PRO A 60 -5.07 -9.81 -3.93
N ARG A 61 -6.36 -9.92 -4.24
CA ARG A 61 -7.45 -9.93 -3.24
C ARG A 61 -7.50 -11.24 -2.46
N LEU A 62 -7.06 -12.33 -3.07
CA LEU A 62 -7.12 -13.67 -2.51
C LEU A 62 -5.72 -14.22 -2.25
N LEU A 63 -5.59 -14.93 -1.14
CA LEU A 63 -4.46 -15.81 -0.84
C LEU A 63 -5.04 -17.19 -0.55
N ASP A 64 -4.61 -18.21 -1.30
CA ASP A 64 -5.12 -19.58 -1.19
C ASP A 64 -6.65 -19.69 -1.34
N GLY A 65 -7.23 -18.89 -2.23
CA GLY A 65 -8.67 -18.86 -2.50
C GLY A 65 -9.52 -18.12 -1.45
N GLN A 66 -8.91 -17.56 -0.41
CA GLN A 66 -9.60 -16.81 0.64
C GLN A 66 -9.24 -15.32 0.59
N PRO A 67 -10.15 -14.40 0.97
CA PRO A 67 -9.83 -12.98 1.09
C PRO A 67 -8.58 -12.76 1.95
N PHE A 68 -7.58 -12.10 1.37
CA PHE A 68 -6.35 -11.80 2.10
C PHE A 68 -6.65 -10.85 3.26
N ILE A 69 -7.50 -9.86 3.06
CA ILE A 69 -7.96 -8.97 4.13
C ILE A 69 -9.42 -9.29 4.46
N ASN A 70 -9.71 -9.43 5.74
CA ASN A 70 -11.06 -9.58 6.28
C ASN A 70 -11.18 -8.81 7.61
N GLN A 71 -12.38 -8.77 8.18
CA GLN A 71 -12.66 -8.04 9.44
C GLN A 71 -11.77 -8.48 10.61
N ASP A 72 -11.35 -9.75 10.64
CA ASP A 72 -10.51 -10.32 11.70
C ASP A 72 -9.01 -10.01 11.55
N SER A 73 -8.61 -9.42 10.42
CA SER A 73 -7.21 -9.14 10.11
C SER A 73 -6.60 -8.11 11.07
N GLY A 74 -7.44 -7.25 11.67
CA GLY A 74 -7.04 -6.27 12.67
C GLY A 74 -6.25 -5.11 12.06
N TYR A 75 -4.97 -5.35 11.76
CA TYR A 75 -4.11 -4.38 11.07
C TYR A 75 -3.46 -5.01 9.85
N ILE A 76 -3.26 -4.19 8.83
CA ILE A 76 -2.42 -4.51 7.68
C ILE A 76 -1.22 -3.60 7.71
N ARG A 77 -0.05 -4.18 7.51
CA ARG A 77 1.18 -3.44 7.26
C ARG A 77 1.39 -3.31 5.76
N PHE A 78 1.51 -2.09 5.29
CA PHE A 78 2.03 -1.80 3.96
C PHE A 78 3.53 -1.52 4.08
N PHE A 79 4.33 -2.30 3.36
CA PHE A 79 5.76 -2.08 3.25
C PHE A 79 6.11 -1.88 1.77
N SER A 80 6.90 -0.86 1.47
CA SER A 80 7.47 -0.63 0.13
C SER A 80 8.84 -0.02 0.26
N GLU A 81 9.87 -0.73 -0.22
CA GLU A 81 11.19 -0.16 -0.44
C GLU A 81 11.28 0.34 -1.88
N ILE A 82 11.11 1.65 -2.04
CA ILE A 82 11.11 2.33 -3.35
C ILE A 82 12.56 2.53 -3.82
N SER A 83 13.44 2.86 -2.86
CA SER A 83 14.89 2.93 -3.05
C SER A 83 15.58 2.62 -1.70
N LYS A 84 16.91 2.54 -1.71
CA LYS A 84 17.69 2.33 -0.47
C LYS A 84 17.43 3.39 0.60
N ASP A 85 17.06 4.60 0.16
CA ASP A 85 16.86 5.77 1.03
C ASP A 85 15.37 6.12 1.21
N ALA A 86 14.47 5.36 0.59
CA ALA A 86 13.03 5.63 0.60
C ALA A 86 12.24 4.35 0.89
N ILE A 87 11.92 4.16 2.17
CA ILE A 87 11.11 3.05 2.68
C ILE A 87 9.80 3.59 3.23
N LEU A 88 8.70 3.09 2.71
CA LEU A 88 7.37 3.24 3.29
C LEU A 88 7.08 2.04 4.18
N ASN A 89 6.74 2.30 5.44
CA ASN A 89 6.36 1.27 6.39
C ASN A 89 5.18 1.79 7.23
N MET A 90 3.98 1.50 6.74
CA MET A 90 2.74 2.02 7.30
C MET A 90 1.89 0.90 7.87
N ARG A 91 1.03 1.21 8.83
CA ARG A 91 0.05 0.28 9.39
C ARG A 91 -1.33 0.91 9.29
N PHE A 92 -2.27 0.14 8.76
CA PHE A 92 -3.67 0.53 8.62
C PHE A 92 -4.53 -0.37 9.49
N ASN A 93 -5.42 0.23 10.27
CA ASN A 93 -6.43 -0.52 11.01
C ASN A 93 -7.56 -0.90 10.04
N VAL A 94 -7.80 -2.20 9.88
CA VAL A 94 -8.82 -2.70 8.94
C VAL A 94 -10.21 -2.18 9.32
N LYS A 95 -10.49 -1.98 10.61
CA LYS A 95 -11.78 -1.42 11.06
C LYS A 95 -12.05 -0.02 10.50
N ASN A 96 -10.99 0.74 10.21
CA ASN A 96 -11.09 2.10 9.63
C ASN A 96 -11.11 2.08 8.10
N MET A 97 -10.94 0.90 7.49
CA MET A 97 -11.03 0.69 6.04
C MET A 97 -12.37 0.07 5.63
N LEU A 98 -13.24 -0.27 6.59
CA LEU A 98 -14.58 -0.76 6.34
C LEU A 98 -15.50 0.43 6.04
N TYR A 99 -16.25 0.34 4.93
CA TYR A 99 -17.34 1.25 4.60
C TYR A 99 -18.66 0.46 4.68
N ASP A 100 -19.62 0.95 5.46
CA ASP A 100 -20.88 0.24 5.76
C ASP A 100 -20.71 -1.22 6.28
N GLY A 101 -19.63 -1.48 7.02
CA GLY A 101 -19.32 -2.81 7.56
C GLY A 101 -18.82 -3.81 6.50
N VAL A 102 -18.80 -3.41 5.24
CA VAL A 102 -18.18 -4.14 4.13
C VAL A 102 -16.80 -3.54 3.89
N LEU A 103 -15.88 -4.40 3.51
CA LEU A 103 -14.56 -3.97 3.14
C LEU A 103 -14.59 -3.56 1.67
N GLU A 104 -14.77 -2.26 1.42
CA GLU A 104 -14.75 -1.70 0.07
C GLU A 104 -13.30 -1.46 -0.38
N PHE A 105 -12.91 -2.14 -1.46
CA PHE A 105 -11.64 -1.96 -2.17
C PHE A 105 -11.67 -2.50 -3.60
#